data_AF-A0A2D8FS50-F1
#
_entry.id   AF-A0A2D8FS50-F1
#
_cell.length_a   1.000
_cell.length_b   1.000
_cell.length_c   1.000
_cell.angle_alpha   90.00
_cell.angle_beta   90.00
_cell.angle_gamma   90.00
#
_symmetry.space_group_name_H-M   'P 1'
#
loop_
_entity.id
_entity.type
_entity.pdbx_description
1 polymer ?
#
loop_
_entity_poly.entity_id
_entity_poly.type
_entity_poly.pdbx_seq_one_letter_code
_entity_poly.pdbx_strand_id
1 'polypeptide(L)'
;MCPLPANSANIRYTLDQGVAKNWRWTDHPGRTDGGQWPFDGNRPCICLFTHTFTDQPSADKSVFSDHLDWLEQTLEHAAKSGSYDILVKVHPLDGHFDLAGSISRLAAKHADAANIFFQVEPIAKETLAERCILGLTVRGTPGVEMSALGLPMLLAGRAYYDHLPSVSYAEDAHDYFSQIERAVRTGPAPKDVTIARDYAAFDRFWAAPYAPMVGPFNPHLDDSIQWTLAAAACSSTAFELDEVTAALQAAMTFDIQSDAVRAFNAPATSA
;
A
#
# COMPACT_ATOMS: atom_id res chain seq x y z
N MET A 1 -12.91 -12.93 27.94
CA MET A 1 -11.72 -12.80 27.08
C MET A 1 -11.65 -14.04 26.20
N CYS A 2 -11.76 -13.87 24.88
CA CYS A 2 -11.54 -14.98 23.96
C CYS A 2 -10.03 -15.28 23.96
N PRO A 3 -9.57 -16.51 24.22
CA PRO A 3 -8.15 -16.82 24.15
C PRO A 3 -7.69 -16.58 22.72
N LEU A 4 -6.62 -15.81 22.58
CA LEU A 4 -5.94 -15.61 21.30
C LEU A 4 -5.51 -16.99 20.76
N PRO A 5 -5.66 -17.27 19.45
CA PRO A 5 -5.30 -18.57 18.88
C PRO A 5 -3.84 -18.92 19.19
N ALA A 6 -3.52 -20.20 19.43
CA ALA A 6 -2.19 -20.64 19.90
C ALA A 6 -0.98 -20.19 19.04
N ASN A 7 -1.21 -19.72 17.81
CA ASN A 7 -0.17 -19.24 16.90
C ASN A 7 -0.15 -17.70 16.72
N SER A 8 -1.04 -16.95 17.35
CA SER A 8 -1.09 -15.49 17.24
C SER A 8 -0.02 -14.78 18.08
N ALA A 9 0.67 -15.49 18.98
CA ALA A 9 1.82 -14.98 19.72
C ALA A 9 3.13 -15.07 18.92
N ASN A 10 3.19 -15.94 17.90
CA ASN A 10 4.33 -15.97 16.99
C ASN A 10 4.20 -14.79 16.03
N ILE A 11 4.90 -13.70 16.31
CA ILE A 11 4.81 -12.50 15.48
C ILE A 11 5.26 -12.78 14.06
N ARG A 12 6.31 -13.57 13.80
CA ARG A 12 6.73 -13.85 12.42
C ARG A 12 5.66 -14.62 11.65
N TYR A 13 5.01 -15.60 12.29
CA TYR A 13 3.85 -16.27 11.71
C TYR A 13 2.67 -15.31 11.52
N THR A 14 2.43 -14.39 12.46
CA THR A 14 1.34 -13.41 12.39
C THR A 14 1.61 -12.31 11.35
N LEU A 15 2.86 -11.89 11.19
CA LEU A 15 3.37 -11.04 10.13
C LEU A 15 3.19 -11.75 8.78
N ASP A 16 3.75 -12.95 8.62
CA ASP A 16 3.71 -13.68 7.35
C ASP A 16 2.27 -14.08 6.95
N GLN A 17 1.43 -14.49 7.91
CA GLN A 17 0.07 -14.97 7.64
C GLN A 17 -1.01 -13.90 7.75
N GLY A 18 -0.88 -12.95 8.66
CA GLY A 18 -1.92 -11.97 8.92
C GLY A 18 -1.64 -10.59 8.31
N VAL A 19 -0.43 -10.32 7.84
CA VAL A 19 -0.27 -9.31 6.77
C VAL A 19 -1.05 -9.83 5.56
N ALA A 20 -0.79 -11.05 5.07
CA ALA A 20 -1.49 -11.63 3.91
C ALA A 20 -3.03 -11.73 4.04
N LYS A 21 -3.57 -12.18 5.19
CA LYS A 21 -5.04 -12.33 5.42
C LYS A 21 -5.83 -11.01 5.51
N ASN A 22 -5.14 -9.88 5.56
CA ASN A 22 -5.73 -8.56 5.69
C ASN A 22 -5.42 -7.68 4.47
N TRP A 23 -4.95 -8.28 3.37
CA TRP A 23 -4.74 -7.59 2.11
C TRP A 23 -6.05 -7.59 1.35
N ARG A 24 -6.69 -6.42 1.34
CA ARG A 24 -8.02 -6.22 0.76
C ARG A 24 -8.02 -6.46 -0.75
N TRP A 25 -6.84 -6.41 -1.37
CA TRP A 25 -6.66 -6.57 -2.80
C TRP A 25 -6.49 -8.02 -3.24
N THR A 26 -6.42 -8.98 -2.31
CA THR A 26 -5.89 -10.32 -2.63
C THR A 26 -6.63 -11.55 -2.13
N ASP A 27 -7.76 -11.43 -1.45
CA ASP A 27 -8.38 -12.65 -0.93
C ASP A 27 -9.27 -13.37 -1.95
N HIS A 28 -8.69 -14.39 -2.58
CA HIS A 28 -9.33 -15.71 -2.56
C HIS A 28 -8.29 -16.80 -2.25
N PRO A 29 -8.27 -17.36 -1.02
CA PRO A 29 -7.43 -18.51 -0.71
C PRO A 29 -7.82 -19.70 -1.61
N GLY A 30 -6.85 -20.21 -2.38
CA GLY A 30 -7.00 -21.43 -3.18
C GLY A 30 -6.96 -21.27 -4.70
N ARG A 31 -6.76 -20.07 -5.25
CA ARG A 31 -6.50 -19.89 -6.70
C ARG A 31 -5.00 -19.75 -6.97
N THR A 32 -4.41 -20.81 -7.50
CA THR A 32 -3.17 -20.72 -8.29
C THR A 32 -3.45 -19.89 -9.54
N ASP A 33 -2.53 -19.01 -9.87
CA ASP A 33 -2.29 -18.31 -11.12
C ASP A 33 -2.87 -19.07 -12.34
N GLY A 34 -4.15 -18.80 -12.62
CA GLY A 34 -4.88 -19.38 -13.75
C GLY A 34 -5.13 -18.40 -14.89
N GLY A 35 -4.84 -17.10 -14.67
CA GLY A 35 -4.87 -16.09 -15.72
C GLY A 35 -3.52 -16.04 -16.42
N GLN A 36 -3.50 -16.16 -17.75
CA GLN A 36 -2.31 -15.81 -18.53
C GLN A 36 -1.98 -14.34 -18.28
N TRP A 37 -0.70 -14.04 -18.03
CA TRP A 37 -0.23 -12.66 -18.00
C TRP A 37 -0.48 -12.03 -19.37
N PRO A 38 -1.12 -10.85 -19.44
CA PRO A 38 -1.66 -10.31 -20.70
C PRO A 38 -0.58 -9.71 -21.63
N PHE A 39 0.64 -9.50 -21.12
CA PHE A 39 1.72 -8.84 -21.85
C PHE A 39 2.84 -9.81 -22.23
N ASP A 40 3.55 -9.50 -23.31
CA ASP A 40 4.65 -10.31 -23.83
C ASP A 40 5.98 -10.12 -23.08
N GLY A 41 6.06 -9.09 -22.22
CA GLY A 41 7.26 -8.76 -21.42
C GLY A 41 8.29 -7.90 -22.15
N ASN A 42 7.98 -7.39 -23.35
CA ASN A 42 8.89 -6.52 -24.10
C ASN A 42 8.97 -5.08 -23.56
N ARG A 43 7.98 -4.68 -22.75
CA ARG A 43 7.91 -3.35 -22.14
C ARG A 43 7.87 -3.46 -20.61
N PRO A 44 8.34 -2.45 -19.87
CA PRO A 44 8.12 -2.39 -18.44
C PRO A 44 6.62 -2.36 -18.13
N CYS A 45 6.18 -3.13 -17.13
CA CYS A 45 4.79 -3.15 -16.72
C CYS A 45 4.56 -2.31 -15.46
N ILE A 46 3.46 -1.57 -15.43
CA ILE A 46 2.99 -0.79 -14.29
C ILE A 46 1.64 -1.34 -13.87
N CYS A 47 1.42 -1.54 -12.56
CA CYS A 47 0.11 -1.90 -12.04
C CYS A 47 -0.63 -0.65 -11.55
N LEU A 48 -1.83 -0.39 -12.06
CA LEU A 48 -2.69 0.67 -11.55
C LEU A 48 -3.82 0.07 -10.72
N PHE A 49 -3.87 0.42 -9.44
CA PHE A 49 -4.91 0.00 -8.52
C PHE A 49 -6.00 1.05 -8.43
N THR A 50 -7.16 0.74 -9.02
CA THR A 50 -8.31 1.64 -9.05
C THR A 50 -8.89 1.89 -7.65
N HIS A 51 -9.57 3.01 -7.46
CA HIS A 51 -10.43 3.22 -6.30
C HIS A 51 -11.87 2.96 -6.69
N THR A 52 -12.75 2.72 -5.72
CA THR A 52 -14.18 2.91 -6.00
C THR A 52 -14.41 4.39 -6.27
N PHE A 53 -15.10 4.76 -7.35
CA PHE A 53 -15.26 6.18 -7.72
C PHE A 53 -16.02 7.04 -6.70
N THR A 54 -16.73 6.39 -5.78
CA THR A 54 -17.46 7.03 -4.67
C THR A 54 -16.63 7.14 -3.39
N ASP A 55 -15.40 6.61 -3.38
CA ASP A 55 -14.49 6.81 -2.24
C ASP A 55 -14.15 8.30 -2.11
N GLN A 56 -13.90 8.76 -0.89
CA GLN A 56 -13.78 10.18 -0.58
C GLN A 56 -12.52 10.77 -1.27
N PRO A 57 -12.67 11.53 -2.36
CA PRO A 57 -11.52 11.96 -3.16
C PRO A 57 -10.76 13.13 -2.50
N SER A 58 -11.40 13.81 -1.55
CA SER A 58 -11.00 15.13 -1.02
C SER A 58 -10.67 15.15 0.48
N ALA A 59 -10.40 14.01 1.11
CA ALA A 59 -10.00 14.01 2.52
C ALA A 59 -8.66 14.77 2.76
N ASP A 60 -7.80 14.84 1.74
CA ASP A 60 -6.49 15.49 1.74
C ASP A 60 -6.05 15.93 0.32
N LYS A 61 -4.83 16.43 0.16
CA LYS A 61 -4.25 16.81 -1.15
C LYS A 61 -4.36 15.68 -2.18
N SER A 62 -4.91 16.01 -3.35
CA SER A 62 -5.03 15.16 -4.54
C SER A 62 -4.53 15.93 -5.77
N VAL A 63 -3.90 15.23 -6.69
CA VAL A 63 -3.38 15.80 -7.94
C VAL A 63 -4.47 15.99 -8.99
N PHE A 64 -5.45 15.09 -9.00
CA PHE A 64 -6.56 15.07 -9.96
C PHE A 64 -7.87 15.42 -9.26
N SER A 65 -8.88 15.78 -10.06
CA SER A 65 -10.17 16.25 -9.58
C SER A 65 -10.91 15.18 -8.79
N ASP A 66 -10.85 13.94 -9.28
CA ASP A 66 -11.41 12.75 -8.65
C ASP A 66 -10.70 11.47 -9.15
N HIS A 67 -11.17 10.30 -8.69
CA HIS A 67 -10.60 9.00 -9.05
C HIS A 67 -10.86 8.60 -10.51
N LEU A 68 -11.95 9.06 -11.12
CA LEU A 68 -12.26 8.79 -12.53
C LEU A 68 -11.38 9.66 -13.44
N ASP A 69 -11.23 10.94 -13.12
CA ASP A 69 -10.34 11.88 -13.79
C ASP A 69 -8.89 11.39 -13.78
N TRP A 70 -8.40 10.94 -12.62
CA TRP A 70 -7.09 10.31 -12.49
C TRP A 70 -6.92 9.09 -13.41
N LEU A 71 -7.90 8.18 -13.40
CA LEU A 71 -7.86 6.96 -14.22
C LEU A 71 -7.89 7.31 -15.71
N GLU A 72 -8.79 8.18 -16.15
CA GLU A 72 -8.93 8.61 -17.54
C GLU A 72 -7.64 9.24 -18.07
N GLN A 73 -7.08 10.21 -17.35
CA GLN A 73 -5.84 10.86 -17.76
C GLN A 73 -4.64 9.91 -17.76
N THR A 74 -4.56 9.00 -16.80
CA THR A 74 -3.47 8.02 -16.74
C THR A 74 -3.52 7.04 -17.92
N LEU A 75 -4.71 6.54 -18.26
CA LEU A 75 -4.90 5.65 -19.42
C LEU A 75 -4.64 6.36 -20.74
N GLU A 76 -5.05 7.62 -20.87
CA GLU A 76 -4.75 8.42 -22.06
C GLU A 76 -3.26 8.65 -22.24
N HIS A 77 -2.53 8.94 -21.16
CA HIS A 77 -1.09 9.09 -21.21
C HIS A 77 -0.39 7.77 -21.57
N ALA A 78 -0.80 6.65 -20.96
CA ALA A 78 -0.27 5.32 -21.29
C ALA A 78 -0.51 4.93 -22.75
N ALA A 79 -1.74 5.11 -23.25
CA ALA A 79 -2.10 4.80 -24.64
C ALA A 79 -1.28 5.63 -25.64
N LYS A 80 -1.05 6.92 -25.35
CA LYS A 80 -0.25 7.81 -26.21
C LYS A 80 1.23 7.47 -26.18
N SER A 81 1.75 7.08 -25.01
CA SER A 81 3.17 6.76 -24.83
C SER A 81 3.57 5.46 -25.51
N GLY A 82 2.81 4.38 -25.29
CA GLY A 82 3.10 3.04 -25.81
C GLY A 82 4.42 2.41 -25.33
N SER A 83 5.18 3.12 -24.48
CA SER A 83 6.52 2.73 -24.02
C SER A 83 6.53 1.79 -22.81
N TYR A 84 5.38 1.61 -22.16
CA TYR A 84 5.17 0.72 -21.03
C TYR A 84 3.78 0.10 -21.10
N ASP A 85 3.63 -1.05 -20.46
CA ASP A 85 2.35 -1.72 -20.24
C ASP A 85 1.70 -1.23 -18.96
N ILE A 86 0.38 -1.09 -18.95
CA ILE A 86 -0.40 -0.79 -17.75
C ILE A 86 -1.46 -1.86 -17.51
N LEU A 87 -1.32 -2.57 -16.39
CA LEU A 87 -2.32 -3.49 -15.86
C LEU A 87 -3.21 -2.74 -14.90
N VAL A 88 -4.46 -2.49 -15.28
CA VAL A 88 -5.47 -1.86 -14.43
C VAL A 88 -6.09 -2.93 -13.55
N LYS A 89 -5.66 -3.01 -12.29
CA LYS A 89 -6.31 -3.86 -11.28
C LYS A 89 -7.59 -3.17 -10.81
N VAL A 90 -8.72 -3.73 -11.23
CA VAL A 90 -10.05 -3.23 -10.85
C VAL A 90 -10.31 -3.54 -9.37
N HIS A 91 -10.88 -2.56 -8.66
CA HIS A 91 -11.22 -2.66 -7.24
C HIS A 91 -12.20 -3.82 -7.01
N PRO A 92 -12.01 -4.69 -6.01
CA PRO A 92 -12.87 -5.86 -5.82
C PRO A 92 -14.36 -5.52 -5.61
N LEU A 93 -14.63 -4.38 -5.00
CA LEU A 93 -15.99 -3.89 -4.75
C LEU A 93 -16.55 -2.99 -5.87
N ASP A 94 -15.85 -2.84 -6.99
CA ASP A 94 -16.27 -1.92 -8.07
C ASP A 94 -17.72 -2.14 -8.53
N GLY A 95 -18.15 -3.42 -8.65
CA GLY A 95 -19.54 -3.76 -9.00
C GLY A 95 -20.62 -3.26 -8.04
N HIS A 96 -20.26 -2.81 -6.84
CA HIS A 96 -21.18 -2.19 -5.89
C HIS A 96 -21.24 -0.66 -6.01
N PHE A 97 -20.22 -0.03 -6.61
CA PHE A 97 -19.99 1.41 -6.53
C PHE A 97 -19.90 2.10 -7.91
N ASP A 98 -19.53 1.40 -8.98
CA ASP A 98 -19.54 1.92 -10.35
C ASP A 98 -20.91 1.73 -11.03
N LEU A 99 -21.89 2.51 -10.58
CA LEU A 99 -23.25 2.46 -11.11
C LEU A 99 -23.37 2.95 -12.57
N ALA A 100 -22.35 3.65 -13.06
CA ALA A 100 -22.33 4.22 -14.42
C ALA A 100 -21.61 3.32 -15.44
N GLY A 101 -21.04 2.19 -15.01
CA GLY A 101 -20.26 1.30 -15.88
C GLY A 101 -19.01 1.98 -16.45
N SER A 102 -18.40 2.88 -15.69
CA SER A 102 -17.22 3.65 -16.06
C SER A 102 -16.02 2.76 -16.37
N ILE A 103 -15.77 1.70 -15.57
CA ILE A 103 -14.71 0.73 -15.85
C ILE A 103 -14.93 0.03 -17.20
N SER A 104 -16.15 -0.47 -17.46
CA SER A 104 -16.46 -1.11 -18.74
C SER A 104 -16.35 -0.15 -19.92
N ARG A 105 -16.78 1.11 -19.74
CA ARG A 105 -16.65 2.16 -20.76
C ARG A 105 -15.19 2.46 -21.08
N LEU A 106 -14.33 2.55 -20.07
CA LEU A 106 -12.90 2.79 -20.24
C LEU A 106 -12.17 1.59 -20.85
N ALA A 107 -12.52 0.38 -20.43
CA ALA A 107 -12.01 -0.84 -21.05
C ALA A 107 -12.37 -0.90 -22.55
N ALA A 108 -13.61 -0.54 -22.92
CA ALA A 108 -14.02 -0.47 -24.33
C ALA A 108 -13.30 0.67 -25.09
N LYS A 109 -13.15 1.85 -24.49
CA LYS A 109 -12.43 3.00 -25.08
C LYS A 109 -10.97 2.65 -25.41
N HIS A 110 -10.33 1.83 -24.59
CA HIS A 110 -8.93 1.46 -24.72
C HIS A 110 -8.70 0.04 -25.25
N ALA A 111 -9.72 -0.63 -25.81
CA ALA A 111 -9.63 -2.02 -26.26
C ALA A 111 -8.57 -2.23 -27.37
N ASP A 112 -8.34 -1.23 -28.22
CA ASP A 112 -7.34 -1.28 -29.30
C ASP A 112 -5.91 -0.91 -28.82
N ALA A 113 -5.75 -0.45 -27.58
CA ALA A 113 -4.44 -0.11 -27.03
C ALA A 113 -3.72 -1.37 -26.54
N ALA A 114 -2.75 -1.85 -27.31
CA ALA A 114 -2.00 -3.08 -27.03
C ALA A 114 -1.17 -3.04 -25.72
N ASN A 115 -1.09 -1.89 -25.04
CA ASN A 115 -0.36 -1.70 -23.80
C ASN A 115 -1.25 -1.45 -22.58
N ILE A 116 -2.57 -1.62 -22.70
CA ILE A 116 -3.53 -1.43 -21.61
C ILE A 116 -4.32 -2.71 -21.42
N PHE A 117 -4.38 -3.20 -20.19
CA PHE A 117 -5.19 -4.38 -19.85
C PHE A 117 -5.96 -4.17 -18.55
N PHE A 118 -7.27 -4.46 -18.55
CA PHE A 118 -8.13 -4.39 -17.37
C PHE A 118 -8.22 -5.77 -16.70
N GLN A 119 -7.59 -5.90 -15.53
CA GLN A 119 -7.59 -7.10 -14.70
C GLN A 119 -8.76 -7.04 -13.70
N VAL A 120 -9.93 -7.52 -14.14
CA VAL A 120 -11.12 -7.68 -13.29
C VAL A 120 -10.99 -8.92 -12.40
N GLU A 121 -10.54 -10.04 -12.99
CA GLU A 121 -10.37 -11.29 -12.25
C GLU A 121 -9.27 -11.17 -11.17
N PRO A 122 -9.34 -11.99 -10.11
CA PRO A 122 -8.28 -12.07 -9.12
C PRO A 122 -6.92 -12.42 -9.73
N ILE A 123 -5.87 -11.78 -9.23
CA ILE A 123 -4.47 -12.07 -9.55
C ILE A 123 -3.67 -12.06 -8.26
N ALA A 124 -2.67 -12.93 -8.15
CA ALA A 124 -1.79 -12.96 -6.99
C ALA A 124 -0.98 -11.65 -6.90
N LYS A 125 -0.95 -11.06 -5.71
CA LYS A 125 -0.12 -9.90 -5.37
C LYS A 125 1.36 -10.13 -5.64
N GLU A 126 1.87 -11.33 -5.35
CA GLU A 126 3.26 -11.69 -5.62
C GLU A 126 3.54 -11.54 -7.11
N THR A 127 2.65 -12.06 -7.97
CA THR A 127 2.75 -11.88 -9.42
C THR A 127 2.78 -10.41 -9.80
N LEU A 128 1.93 -9.56 -9.21
CA LEU A 128 1.94 -8.12 -9.48
C LEU A 128 3.26 -7.47 -9.05
N ALA A 129 3.78 -7.78 -7.87
CA ALA A 129 5.02 -7.20 -7.36
C ALA A 129 6.29 -7.74 -8.04
N GLU A 130 6.21 -8.94 -8.62
CA GLU A 130 7.29 -9.53 -9.40
C GLU A 130 7.33 -9.01 -10.84
N ARG A 131 6.16 -8.81 -11.46
CA ARG A 131 6.03 -8.49 -12.88
C ARG A 131 5.98 -6.99 -13.17
N CYS A 132 5.59 -6.17 -12.20
CA CYS A 132 5.50 -4.72 -12.36
C CYS A 132 6.72 -4.00 -11.78
N ILE A 133 7.10 -2.88 -12.40
CA ILE A 133 8.20 -2.01 -11.96
C ILE A 133 7.73 -0.88 -11.04
N LEU A 134 6.44 -0.53 -11.11
CA LEU A 134 5.80 0.53 -10.35
C LEU A 134 4.33 0.18 -10.13
N GLY A 135 3.80 0.50 -8.95
CA GLY A 135 2.37 0.51 -8.68
C GLY A 135 1.83 1.94 -8.58
N LEU A 136 0.61 2.15 -9.05
CA LEU A 136 -0.08 3.44 -9.03
C LEU A 136 -1.35 3.32 -8.21
N THR A 137 -1.60 4.30 -7.35
CA THR A 137 -2.90 4.47 -6.69
C THR A 137 -3.08 5.95 -6.34
N VAL A 138 -4.29 6.41 -6.01
CA VAL A 138 -4.43 7.75 -5.43
C VAL A 138 -3.93 7.74 -3.98
N ARG A 139 -4.55 6.91 -3.13
CA ARG A 139 -4.26 6.79 -1.69
C ARG A 139 -4.67 5.44 -1.10
N GLY A 140 -4.77 4.42 -1.95
CA GLY A 140 -5.38 3.16 -1.55
C GLY A 140 -4.43 2.30 -0.73
N THR A 141 -4.98 1.39 0.07
CA THR A 141 -4.19 0.41 0.82
C THR A 141 -3.22 -0.46 -0.01
N PRO A 142 -3.33 -0.62 -1.36
CA PRO A 142 -2.25 -1.23 -2.15
C PRO A 142 -0.91 -0.56 -1.95
N GLY A 143 -0.89 0.74 -1.63
CA GLY A 143 0.34 1.46 -1.32
C GLY A 143 1.16 0.76 -0.24
N VAL A 144 0.52 0.38 0.86
CA VAL A 144 1.18 -0.35 1.97
C VAL A 144 1.48 -1.80 1.58
N GLU A 145 0.50 -2.48 0.99
CA GLU A 145 0.57 -3.91 0.64
C GLU A 145 1.70 -4.21 -0.36
N MET A 146 1.75 -3.45 -1.44
CA MET A 146 2.68 -3.65 -2.53
C MET A 146 4.08 -3.15 -2.17
N SER A 147 4.20 -2.07 -1.39
CA SER A 147 5.47 -1.66 -0.81
C SER A 147 6.07 -2.74 0.09
N ALA A 148 5.25 -3.46 0.87
CA ALA A 148 5.70 -4.59 1.69
C ALA A 148 6.14 -5.83 0.85
N LEU A 149 5.74 -5.89 -0.42
CA LEU A 149 6.24 -6.86 -1.41
C LEU A 149 7.44 -6.35 -2.23
N GLY A 150 7.84 -5.10 -2.04
CA GLY A 150 8.94 -4.49 -2.78
C GLY A 150 8.56 -4.02 -4.19
N LEU A 151 7.28 -3.72 -4.43
CA LEU A 151 6.86 -2.91 -5.57
C LEU A 151 6.84 -1.44 -5.12
N PRO A 152 7.67 -0.56 -5.71
CA PRO A 152 7.59 0.87 -5.46
C PRO A 152 6.22 1.41 -5.85
N MET A 153 5.70 2.37 -5.07
CA MET A 153 4.37 2.92 -5.25
C MET A 153 4.44 4.42 -5.50
N LEU A 154 3.74 4.89 -6.54
CA LEU A 154 3.52 6.31 -6.80
C LEU A 154 2.06 6.66 -6.50
N LEU A 155 1.88 7.65 -5.63
CA LEU A 155 0.59 8.15 -5.22
C LEU A 155 0.19 9.41 -5.99
N ALA A 156 -1.04 9.44 -6.48
CA ALA A 156 -1.66 10.65 -7.03
C ALA A 156 -2.33 11.53 -5.96
N GLY A 157 -2.16 11.20 -4.68
CA GLY A 157 -2.61 11.97 -3.53
C GLY A 157 -1.80 11.61 -2.28
N ARG A 158 -1.87 12.45 -1.25
CA ARG A 158 -1.21 12.18 0.04
C ARG A 158 -1.89 11.02 0.75
N ALA A 159 -1.15 10.22 1.53
CA ALA A 159 -1.72 9.13 2.31
C ALA A 159 -1.01 9.01 3.66
N TYR A 160 -1.68 8.44 4.65
CA TYR A 160 -1.12 8.30 6.00
C TYR A 160 0.19 7.45 6.06
N TYR A 161 0.48 6.70 4.99
CA TYR A 161 1.67 5.88 4.80
C TYR A 161 2.68 6.46 3.79
N ASP A 162 2.52 7.71 3.34
CA ASP A 162 3.39 8.31 2.31
C ASP A 162 4.82 8.63 2.78
N HIS A 163 5.13 8.35 4.05
CA HIS A 163 6.46 8.40 4.63
C HIS A 163 7.28 7.12 4.41
N LEU A 164 6.68 6.07 3.83
CA LEU A 164 7.38 4.82 3.53
C LEU A 164 8.44 5.05 2.44
N PRO A 165 9.67 4.51 2.57
CA PRO A 165 10.76 4.79 1.62
C PRO A 165 10.48 4.38 0.17
N SER A 166 9.66 3.35 -0.04
CA SER A 166 9.28 2.87 -1.37
C SER A 166 8.01 3.52 -1.93
N VAL A 167 7.48 4.54 -1.23
CA VAL A 167 6.31 5.30 -1.64
C VAL A 167 6.75 6.72 -1.99
N SER A 168 6.39 7.18 -3.18
CA SER A 168 6.44 8.59 -3.53
C SER A 168 5.03 9.10 -3.80
N TYR A 169 4.82 10.40 -3.67
CA TYR A 169 3.57 11.04 -4.07
C TYR A 169 3.89 12.17 -5.04
N ALA A 170 2.92 12.50 -5.91
CA ALA A 170 3.06 13.58 -6.86
C ALA A 170 2.54 14.90 -6.30
N GLU A 171 3.26 15.99 -6.58
CA GLU A 171 2.88 17.34 -6.14
C GLU A 171 1.79 17.96 -7.02
N ASP A 172 1.81 17.64 -8.31
CA ASP A 172 0.85 18.01 -9.35
C ASP A 172 0.84 17.00 -10.51
N ALA A 173 0.01 17.23 -11.53
CA ALA A 173 -0.19 16.28 -12.63
C ALA A 173 1.04 16.15 -13.54
N HIS A 174 1.81 17.23 -13.69
CA HIS A 174 3.04 17.21 -14.47
C HIS A 174 4.09 16.36 -13.76
N ASP A 175 4.27 16.58 -12.45
CA ASP A 175 5.15 15.77 -11.62
C ASP A 175 4.74 14.28 -11.65
N TYR A 176 3.45 13.98 -11.51
CA TYR A 176 2.91 12.62 -11.60
C TYR A 176 3.37 11.86 -12.86
N PHE A 177 3.13 12.43 -14.05
CA PHE A 177 3.55 11.79 -15.29
C PHE A 177 5.07 11.75 -15.45
N SER A 178 5.79 12.78 -14.99
CA SER A 178 7.25 12.80 -15.03
C SER A 178 7.87 11.66 -14.19
N GLN A 179 7.26 11.34 -13.04
CA GLN A 179 7.71 10.25 -12.17
C GLN A 179 7.44 8.88 -12.80
N ILE A 180 6.30 8.70 -13.48
CA ILE A 180 6.01 7.48 -14.26
C ILE A 180 7.07 7.28 -15.34
N GLU A 181 7.30 8.29 -16.18
CA GLU A 181 8.29 8.17 -17.26
C GLU A 181 9.70 7.94 -16.73
N ARG A 182 10.05 8.55 -15.59
CA ARG A 182 11.32 8.30 -14.91
C ARG A 182 11.44 6.83 -14.50
N ALA A 183 10.41 6.27 -13.85
CA ALA A 183 10.42 4.86 -13.44
C ALA A 183 10.55 3.91 -14.64
N VAL A 184 9.88 4.21 -15.75
CA VAL A 184 10.00 3.45 -17.01
C VAL A 184 11.43 3.49 -17.56
N ARG A 185 12.10 4.64 -17.50
CA ARG A 185 13.49 4.79 -17.96
C ARG A 185 14.51 4.14 -17.02
N THR A 186 14.33 4.23 -15.71
CA THR A 186 15.30 3.74 -14.72
C THR A 186 15.11 2.26 -14.39
N GLY A 187 13.93 1.70 -14.66
CA GLY A 187 13.58 0.36 -14.23
C GLY A 187 13.28 0.28 -12.73
N PRO A 188 13.14 -0.94 -12.19
CA PRO A 188 12.74 -1.17 -10.80
C PRO A 188 13.77 -0.63 -9.81
N ALA A 189 13.29 0.08 -8.78
CA ALA A 189 14.13 0.54 -7.67
C ALA A 189 14.56 -0.63 -6.75
N PRO A 190 15.67 -0.49 -6.00
CA PRO A 190 16.07 -1.47 -4.99
C PRO A 190 14.94 -1.78 -3.99
N LYS A 191 14.77 -3.07 -3.68
CA LYS A 191 13.71 -3.59 -2.81
C LYS A 191 14.17 -3.61 -1.35
N ASP A 192 14.12 -2.47 -0.65
CA ASP A 192 14.07 -2.52 0.81
C ASP A 192 12.61 -2.57 1.26
N VAL A 193 12.22 -3.74 1.74
CA VAL A 193 10.85 -4.06 2.16
C VAL A 193 10.69 -4.02 3.68
N THR A 194 11.77 -3.84 4.43
CA THR A 194 11.80 -4.02 5.88
C THR A 194 10.84 -3.05 6.56
N ILE A 195 11.04 -1.75 6.34
CA ILE A 195 10.19 -0.69 6.91
C ILE A 195 8.74 -0.84 6.44
N ALA A 196 8.52 -1.17 5.16
CA ALA A 196 7.16 -1.33 4.64
C ALA A 196 6.43 -2.54 5.24
N ARG A 197 7.13 -3.65 5.50
CA ARG A 197 6.56 -4.85 6.17
C ARG A 197 6.26 -4.58 7.64
N ASP A 198 7.18 -3.94 8.34
CA ASP A 198 7.00 -3.55 9.75
C ASP A 198 5.81 -2.59 9.89
N TYR A 199 5.72 -1.60 9.00
CA TYR A 199 4.58 -0.69 8.96
C TYR A 199 3.28 -1.40 8.61
N ALA A 200 3.27 -2.27 7.60
CA ALA A 200 2.08 -3.03 7.20
C ALA A 200 1.55 -3.91 8.34
N ALA A 201 2.43 -4.40 9.20
CA ALA A 201 2.06 -5.12 10.40
C ALA A 201 1.50 -4.21 11.49
N PHE A 202 2.21 -3.11 11.77
CA PHE A 202 1.73 -2.10 12.71
C PHE A 202 0.32 -1.61 12.34
N ASP A 203 0.12 -1.20 11.09
CA ASP A 203 -1.16 -0.72 10.57
C ASP A 203 -2.30 -1.73 10.80
N ARG A 204 -2.04 -3.02 10.55
CA ARG A 204 -3.07 -4.07 10.56
C ARG A 204 -3.39 -4.66 11.92
N PHE A 205 -2.40 -4.79 12.80
CA PHE A 205 -2.59 -5.46 14.09
C PHE A 205 -2.66 -4.49 15.26
N TRP A 206 -1.99 -3.33 15.14
CA TRP A 206 -1.85 -2.37 16.22
C TRP A 206 -2.70 -1.11 16.02
N ALA A 207 -2.73 -0.57 14.81
CA ALA A 207 -3.44 0.68 14.51
C ALA A 207 -4.87 0.47 14.01
N ALA A 208 -5.26 -0.77 13.69
CA ALA A 208 -6.59 -1.05 13.18
C ALA A 208 -7.68 -0.63 14.18
N PRO A 209 -8.81 -0.06 13.72
CA PRO A 209 -9.97 0.09 14.57
C PRO A 209 -10.34 -1.31 15.10
N TYR A 210 -10.53 -1.44 16.41
CA TYR A 210 -10.68 -2.71 17.15
C TYR A 210 -9.39 -3.49 17.47
N ALA A 211 -8.20 -2.91 17.24
CA ALA A 211 -6.99 -3.46 17.82
C ALA A 211 -7.16 -3.56 19.36
N PRO A 212 -6.68 -4.65 19.99
CA PRO A 212 -6.82 -4.85 21.43
C PRO A 212 -6.29 -3.69 22.28
N MET A 213 -5.39 -2.88 21.71
CA MET A 213 -4.70 -1.79 22.39
C MET A 213 -5.43 -0.45 22.38
N VAL A 214 -6.18 -0.13 21.32
CA VAL A 214 -6.87 1.17 21.20
C VAL A 214 -8.29 1.11 21.78
N GLY A 215 -8.82 -0.10 21.99
CA GLY A 215 -10.21 -0.31 22.38
C GLY A 215 -11.21 0.09 21.28
N PRO A 216 -12.50 -0.24 21.42
CA PRO A 216 -13.52 0.24 20.49
C PRO A 216 -13.67 1.76 20.60
N PHE A 217 -13.78 2.45 19.46
CA PHE A 217 -14.14 3.86 19.44
C PHE A 217 -15.47 4.08 20.17
N ASN A 218 -15.47 4.96 21.17
CA ASN A 218 -16.67 5.29 21.94
C ASN A 218 -16.93 6.79 21.86
N PRO A 219 -17.91 7.24 21.04
CA PRO A 219 -18.20 8.66 20.85
C PRO A 219 -18.76 9.35 22.10
N HIS A 220 -19.00 8.61 23.18
CA HIS A 220 -19.47 9.12 24.46
C HIS A 220 -18.36 9.24 25.51
N LEU A 221 -17.14 8.79 25.20
CA LEU A 221 -15.97 9.02 26.04
C LEU A 221 -15.29 10.31 25.61
N ASP A 222 -14.76 11.02 26.60
CA ASP A 222 -13.87 12.15 26.34
C ASP A 222 -12.58 11.64 25.68
N ASP A 223 -12.11 12.35 24.65
CA ASP A 223 -10.90 11.99 23.90
C ASP A 223 -9.70 11.76 24.83
N SER A 224 -9.55 12.57 25.88
CA SER A 224 -8.44 12.42 26.84
C SER A 224 -8.49 11.11 27.60
N ILE A 225 -9.69 10.59 27.89
CA ILE A 225 -9.89 9.29 28.54
C ILE A 225 -9.55 8.16 27.57
N GLN A 226 -9.98 8.27 26.31
CA GLN A 226 -9.68 7.27 25.29
C GLN A 226 -8.18 7.18 25.02
N TRP A 227 -7.48 8.32 24.91
CA TRP A 227 -6.02 8.35 24.76
C TRP A 227 -5.29 7.88 26.02
N THR A 228 -5.80 8.16 27.22
CA THR A 228 -5.23 7.63 28.46
C THR A 228 -5.35 6.10 28.54
N LEU A 229 -6.48 5.54 28.14
CA LEU A 229 -6.69 4.08 28.10
C LEU A 229 -5.80 3.41 27.04
N ALA A 230 -5.67 4.02 25.86
CA ALA A 230 -4.76 3.53 24.82
C ALA A 230 -3.29 3.58 25.28
N ALA A 231 -2.87 4.69 25.89
CA ALA A 231 -1.53 4.83 26.46
C ALA A 231 -1.27 3.85 27.63
N ALA A 232 -2.28 3.62 28.47
CA ALA A 232 -2.22 2.62 29.54
C ALA A 232 -2.08 1.20 28.97
N ALA A 233 -2.84 0.86 27.93
CA ALA A 233 -2.70 -0.40 27.20
C ALA A 233 -1.28 -0.56 26.65
N CYS A 234 -0.74 0.46 25.98
CA CYS A 234 0.65 0.52 25.52
C CYS A 234 1.67 0.37 26.65
N SER A 235 1.44 0.96 27.82
CA SER A 235 2.35 0.87 28.98
C SER A 235 2.25 -0.47 29.74
N SER A 236 1.09 -1.14 29.63
CA SER A 236 0.80 -2.43 30.28
C SER A 236 1.27 -3.62 29.44
N THR A 237 1.33 -3.46 28.11
CA THR A 237 2.19 -4.26 27.25
C THR A 237 3.61 -3.76 27.48
N ALA A 238 4.33 -4.35 28.43
CA ALA A 238 5.75 -4.09 28.57
C ALA A 238 6.44 -4.52 27.27
N PHE A 239 6.60 -3.58 26.32
CA PHE A 239 7.22 -3.83 25.02
C PHE A 239 8.57 -4.55 25.23
N GLU A 240 9.38 -4.12 26.19
CA GLU A 240 10.64 -4.76 26.60
C GLU A 240 10.56 -6.28 26.93
N LEU A 241 9.39 -6.77 27.36
CA LEU A 241 9.14 -8.14 27.83
C LEU A 241 8.18 -8.91 26.92
N ASP A 242 7.64 -8.25 25.91
CA ASP A 242 6.69 -8.77 24.97
C ASP A 242 7.44 -9.48 23.84
N GLU A 243 7.15 -10.77 23.62
CA GLU A 243 7.86 -11.62 22.66
C GLU A 243 7.83 -11.05 21.23
N VAL A 244 6.79 -10.28 20.93
CA VAL A 244 6.58 -9.54 19.68
C VAL A 244 7.60 -8.41 19.55
N THR A 245 7.78 -7.58 20.57
CA THR A 245 8.80 -6.51 20.57
C THR A 245 10.21 -7.08 20.59
N ALA A 246 10.45 -8.16 21.33
CA ALA A 246 11.73 -8.86 21.30
C ALA A 246 12.02 -9.42 19.89
N ALA A 247 11.00 -9.88 19.17
CA ALA A 247 11.11 -10.34 17.80
C ALA A 247 11.21 -9.20 16.77
N LEU A 248 10.61 -8.03 17.01
CA LEU A 248 10.83 -6.80 16.24
C LEU A 248 12.27 -6.29 16.46
N GLN A 249 12.76 -6.22 17.71
CA GLN A 249 14.15 -5.89 18.03
C GLN A 249 15.14 -6.89 17.39
N ALA A 250 14.81 -8.20 17.39
CA ALA A 250 15.61 -9.23 16.73
C ALA A 250 15.48 -9.23 15.19
N ALA A 251 14.42 -8.65 14.63
CA ALA A 251 14.29 -8.39 13.19
C ALA A 251 15.03 -7.11 12.78
N MET A 252 15.05 -6.11 13.67
CA MET A 252 15.73 -4.82 13.54
C MET A 252 17.24 -4.88 13.85
N THR A 253 17.78 -6.03 14.26
CA THR A 253 19.24 -6.27 14.34
C THR A 253 19.92 -6.45 12.97
N PHE A 254 19.44 -5.74 11.94
CA PHE A 254 20.29 -5.32 10.82
C PHE A 254 20.74 -3.88 11.09
N ASP A 255 21.90 -3.81 11.76
CA ASP A 255 22.74 -2.65 12.06
C ASP A 255 22.06 -1.26 12.19
N ILE A 256 21.30 -1.07 13.27
CA ILE A 256 20.93 0.27 13.77
C ILE A 256 22.12 0.93 14.51
N GLN A 257 23.19 0.20 14.81
CA GLN A 257 24.28 0.70 15.65
C GLN A 257 25.20 1.69 14.94
N SER A 258 25.26 1.73 13.60
CA SER A 258 26.18 2.64 12.90
C SER A 258 25.64 4.06 12.69
N ASP A 259 24.32 4.25 12.46
CA ASP A 259 23.81 5.57 11.99
C ASP A 259 22.82 6.29 12.93
N ALA A 260 21.98 5.59 13.71
CA ALA A 260 20.99 6.26 14.57
C ALA A 260 21.62 6.93 15.81
N VAL A 261 22.75 6.39 16.29
CA VAL A 261 23.48 6.92 17.46
C VAL A 261 24.24 8.21 17.12
N ARG A 262 24.55 8.47 15.84
CA ARG A 262 25.17 9.74 15.40
C ARG A 262 24.19 10.90 15.31
N ALA A 263 22.91 10.62 15.01
CA ALA A 263 21.90 11.67 14.84
C ALA A 263 21.43 12.27 16.18
N PHE A 264 21.45 11.51 17.28
CA PHE A 264 20.99 11.96 18.60
C PHE A 264 22.09 12.39 19.57
N ASN A 265 23.36 12.06 19.30
CA ASN A 265 24.51 12.43 20.15
C ASN A 265 25.39 13.54 19.55
N ALA A 266 24.96 14.25 18.51
CA ALA A 266 25.62 15.49 18.14
C ALA A 266 25.48 16.47 19.32
N PRO A 267 26.58 16.90 19.97
CA PRO A 267 26.47 17.89 21.02
C PRO A 267 25.87 19.15 20.41
N ALA A 268 24.88 19.73 21.08
CA ALA A 268 24.41 21.06 20.78
C ALA A 268 25.62 22.01 20.86
N THR A 269 26.16 22.39 19.71
CA THR A 269 27.20 23.41 19.64
C THR A 269 26.55 24.73 20.04
N SER A 270 26.81 25.14 21.27
CA SER A 270 26.57 26.49 21.76
C SER A 270 27.66 27.42 21.22
N ALA A 271 27.34 28.19 20.19
CA ALA A 271 27.77 29.58 19.90
C ALA A 271 27.41 29.92 18.45
#